data_AF-A0A7W2MJS0-F1
#
_entry.id   AF-A0A7W2MJS0-F1
#
_cell.length_a   1.000
_cell.length_b   1.000
_cell.length_c   1.000
_cell.angle_alpha   90.00
_cell.angle_beta   90.00
_cell.angle_gamma   90.00
#
_symmetry.space_group_name_H-M   'P 1'
#
loop_
_entity.id
_entity.type
_entity.pdbx_description
1 polymer ?
#
loop_
_entity_poly.entity_id
_entity_poly.type
_entity_poly.pdbx_seq_one_letter_code
_entity_poly.pdbx_strand_id
1 'polypeptide(L)'
;MDIVFFFAIAVILWMAWLLVKAKRFTKFKQRIEEELKPKVIADILAELEESRSEVFPNNEAHQQATIYYWSQYKARILQAALQREIISTQWLKDTGNLRNSQHLFHVEQEYLN
;
A
#
# COMPACT_ATOMS: atom_id res chain seq x y z
N MET A 1 25.16 -24.90 -31.82
CA MET A 1 24.65 -25.31 -30.49
C MET A 1 24.78 -24.19 -29.46
N ASP A 2 25.58 -23.16 -29.73
CA ASP A 2 25.91 -22.11 -28.76
C ASP A 2 24.80 -21.08 -28.54
N ILE A 3 24.10 -20.69 -29.63
CA ILE A 3 23.05 -19.67 -29.56
C ILE A 3 21.89 -20.11 -28.64
N VAL A 4 21.44 -21.37 -28.76
CA VAL A 4 20.36 -21.92 -27.93
C VAL A 4 20.76 -21.97 -26.45
N PHE A 5 22.01 -22.29 -26.16
CA PHE A 5 22.54 -22.30 -24.80
C PHE A 5 22.55 -20.89 -24.18
N PHE A 6 23.03 -19.87 -24.91
CA PHE A 6 22.98 -18.48 -24.45
C PHE A 6 21.55 -17.99 -24.22
N PHE A 7 20.61 -18.34 -25.11
CA PHE A 7 19.20 -18.01 -24.92
C PHE A 7 18.62 -18.67 -23.67
N ALA A 8 18.94 -19.93 -23.41
CA ALA A 8 18.47 -20.63 -22.21
C ALA A 8 18.94 -19.92 -20.93
N ILE A 9 20.22 -19.51 -20.87
CA ILE A 9 20.76 -18.74 -19.74
C ILE A 9 20.04 -17.39 -19.59
N ALA A 10 19.84 -16.68 -20.70
CA ALA A 10 19.16 -15.38 -20.67
C ALA A 10 17.72 -15.49 -20.12
N VAL A 11 16.98 -16.53 -20.53
CA VAL A 11 15.63 -16.80 -20.02
C VAL A 11 15.65 -17.10 -18.52
N ILE A 12 16.60 -17.92 -18.04
CA ILE A 12 16.72 -18.24 -16.62
C ILE A 12 17.01 -16.97 -15.80
N LEU A 13 17.95 -16.13 -16.24
CA LEU A 13 18.26 -14.87 -15.57
C LEU A 13 17.06 -13.93 -15.54
N TRP A 14 16.30 -13.86 -16.64
CA TRP A 14 15.07 -13.07 -16.72
C TRP A 14 14.01 -13.58 -15.73
N MET A 15 13.79 -14.90 -15.65
CA MET A 15 12.85 -15.49 -14.70
C MET A 15 13.26 -15.24 -13.25
N ALA A 16 14.56 -15.36 -12.93
CA ALA A 16 15.09 -15.03 -11.62
C ALA A 16 14.83 -13.56 -11.25
N TRP A 17 15.02 -12.64 -12.20
CA TRP A 17 14.70 -11.23 -12.01
C TRP A 17 13.19 -10.99 -11.75
N LEU A 18 12.31 -11.67 -12.50
CA LEU A 18 10.87 -11.61 -12.28
C LEU A 18 10.49 -12.07 -10.85
N LEU A 19 11.11 -13.15 -10.36
CA LEU A 19 10.90 -13.63 -8.99
C LEU A 19 11.34 -12.61 -7.94
N VAL A 20 12.50 -11.96 -8.14
CA VAL A 20 12.96 -10.90 -7.23
C VAL A 20 11.97 -9.74 -7.22
N LYS A 21 11.47 -9.31 -8.38
CA LYS A 21 10.46 -8.25 -8.50
C LYS A 21 9.17 -8.62 -7.76
N ALA A 22 8.68 -9.84 -7.95
CA ALA A 22 7.48 -10.34 -7.26
C ALA A 22 7.66 -10.37 -5.73
N LYS A 23 8.81 -10.85 -5.23
CA LYS A 23 9.12 -10.84 -3.79
C LYS A 23 9.16 -9.43 -3.21
N ARG A 24 9.73 -8.46 -3.94
CA ARG A 24 9.73 -7.04 -3.53
C ARG A 24 8.30 -6.48 -3.42
N PHE A 25 7.43 -6.81 -4.37
CA PHE A 25 6.03 -6.40 -4.31
C PHE A 25 5.27 -7.04 -3.13
N THR A 26 5.50 -8.33 -2.86
CA THR A 26 4.93 -9.00 -1.68
C THR A 26 5.39 -8.35 -0.37
N LYS A 27 6.70 -8.05 -0.25
CA LYS A 27 7.24 -7.35 0.92
C LYS A 27 6.64 -5.95 1.08
N PHE A 28 6.42 -5.23 -0.02
CA PHE A 28 5.74 -3.94 0.01
C PHE A 28 4.30 -4.06 0.54
N LYS A 29 3.53 -5.04 0.06
CA LYS A 29 2.18 -5.31 0.56
C LYS A 29 2.15 -5.67 2.06
N GLN A 30 3.13 -6.43 2.54
CA GLN A 30 3.28 -6.72 3.97
C GLN A 30 3.56 -5.45 4.77
N ARG A 31 4.48 -4.62 4.29
CA ARG A 31 4.81 -3.33 4.92
C ARG A 31 3.60 -2.40 5.04
N ILE A 32 2.72 -2.40 4.04
CA ILE A 32 1.46 -1.63 4.11
C ILE A 32 0.60 -2.11 5.30
N GLU A 33 0.43 -3.41 5.47
CA GLU A 33 -0.40 -3.98 6.55
C GLU A 33 0.26 -3.86 7.93
N GLU A 34 1.56 -4.09 8.03
CA GLU A 34 2.27 -4.16 9.30
C GLU A 34 2.72 -2.78 9.80
N GLU A 35 3.11 -1.88 8.89
CA GLU A 35 3.66 -0.57 9.26
C GLU A 35 2.66 0.57 9.02
N LEU A 36 2.02 0.62 7.86
CA LEU A 36 1.19 1.78 7.49
C LEU A 36 -0.22 1.70 8.08
N LYS A 37 -0.85 0.53 8.04
CA LYS A 37 -2.22 0.36 8.54
C LYS A 37 -2.39 0.77 10.01
N PRO A 38 -1.53 0.39 10.96
CA PRO A 38 -1.67 0.85 12.35
C PRO A 38 -1.54 2.38 12.47
N LYS A 39 -0.64 3.01 11.70
CA LYS A 39 -0.46 4.46 11.68
C LYS A 39 -1.69 5.17 11.11
N VAL A 40 -2.25 4.65 10.01
CA VAL A 40 -3.48 5.16 9.41
C VAL A 40 -4.65 5.07 10.38
N ILE A 41 -4.84 3.92 11.05
CA ILE A 41 -5.92 3.74 12.01
C ILE A 41 -5.78 4.69 13.20
N ALA A 42 -4.56 4.81 13.75
CA ALA A 42 -4.31 5.71 14.88
C ALA A 42 -4.60 7.17 14.53
N ASP A 43 -4.17 7.60 13.35
CA ASP A 43 -4.36 8.98 12.92
C ASP A 43 -5.83 9.27 12.55
N ILE A 44 -6.57 8.29 11.98
CA ILE A 44 -8.03 8.38 11.78
C ILE A 44 -8.75 8.55 13.11
N LEU A 45 -8.40 7.75 14.12
CA LEU A 45 -9.03 7.84 15.44
C LEU A 45 -8.76 9.19 16.10
N ALA A 46 -7.53 9.70 15.99
CA ALA A 46 -7.17 11.02 16.49
C ALA A 46 -7.99 12.13 15.81
N GLU A 47 -8.10 12.13 14.48
CA GLU A 47 -8.90 13.10 13.74
C GLU A 47 -10.40 13.04 14.12
N LEU A 48 -10.95 11.83 14.28
CA LEU A 48 -12.35 11.64 14.65
C LEU A 48 -12.65 12.09 16.08
N GLU A 49 -11.71 11.93 17.00
CA GLU A 49 -11.86 12.44 18.37
C GLU A 49 -11.72 13.96 18.41
N GLU A 50 -10.77 14.53 17.67
CA GLU A 50 -10.57 15.99 17.60
C GLU A 50 -11.76 16.71 16.96
N SER A 51 -12.34 16.14 15.90
CA SER A 51 -13.51 16.70 15.20
C SER A 51 -14.85 16.37 15.86
N ARG A 52 -14.83 15.69 17.02
CA ARG A 52 -16.04 15.27 17.72
C ARG A 52 -16.83 16.47 18.23
N SER A 53 -18.12 16.50 17.92
CA SER A 53 -19.04 17.57 18.32
C SER A 53 -20.47 17.05 18.48
N GLU A 54 -21.38 17.89 18.96
CA GLU A 54 -22.80 17.51 19.05
C GLU A 54 -23.43 17.22 17.68
N VAL A 55 -22.94 17.89 16.62
CA VAL A 55 -23.40 17.70 15.23
C VAL A 55 -22.72 16.49 14.58
N PHE A 56 -21.43 16.29 14.85
CA PHE A 56 -20.65 15.15 14.37
C PHE A 56 -20.19 14.31 15.57
N PRO A 57 -21.06 13.42 16.09
CA PRO A 57 -20.80 12.74 17.34
C PRO A 57 -19.64 11.74 17.26
N ASN A 58 -19.21 11.36 16.04
CA ASN A 58 -18.13 10.42 15.75
C ASN A 58 -18.15 9.22 16.71
N ASN A 59 -19.35 8.66 16.87
CA ASN A 59 -19.59 7.55 17.77
C ASN A 59 -18.82 6.32 17.30
N GLU A 60 -18.77 5.31 18.17
CA GLU A 60 -17.99 4.10 17.92
C GLU A 60 -18.36 3.42 16.58
N ALA A 61 -19.65 3.40 16.22
CA ALA A 61 -20.10 2.84 14.94
C ALA A 61 -19.51 3.60 13.74
N HIS A 62 -19.47 4.93 13.79
CA HIS A 62 -18.83 5.74 12.76
C HIS A 62 -17.32 5.50 12.71
N GLN A 63 -16.65 5.45 13.86
CA GLN A 63 -15.21 5.16 13.93
C GLN A 63 -14.88 3.81 13.30
N GLN A 64 -15.63 2.76 13.67
CA GLN A 64 -15.44 1.42 13.12
C GLN A 64 -15.71 1.36 11.61
N ALA A 65 -16.76 2.02 11.12
CA ALA A 65 -17.06 2.10 9.70
C ALA A 65 -15.95 2.82 8.91
N THR A 66 -15.43 3.91 9.44
CA THR A 66 -14.33 4.68 8.83
C THR A 66 -13.03 3.87 8.82
N ILE A 67 -12.68 3.22 9.93
CA ILE A 67 -11.54 2.31 10.00
C ILE A 67 -11.69 1.18 8.99
N TYR A 68 -12.87 0.56 8.92
CA TYR A 68 -13.13 -0.52 7.98
C TYR A 68 -12.91 -0.04 6.54
N TYR A 69 -13.55 1.07 6.15
CA TYR A 69 -13.43 1.65 4.81
C TYR A 69 -11.97 1.87 4.39
N TRP A 70 -11.15 2.47 5.27
CA TRP A 70 -9.78 2.83 4.95
C TRP A 70 -8.77 1.69 5.07
N SER A 71 -9.07 0.69 5.92
CA SER A 71 -8.13 -0.37 6.27
C SER A 71 -8.44 -1.73 5.61
N GLN A 72 -9.53 -1.83 4.85
CA GLN A 72 -9.95 -3.06 4.18
C GLN A 72 -9.01 -3.47 3.03
N TYR A 73 -8.51 -2.51 2.24
CA TYR A 73 -7.70 -2.76 1.05
C TYR A 73 -6.34 -2.06 1.12
N LYS A 74 -5.30 -2.67 0.56
CA LYS A 74 -3.93 -2.14 0.65
C LYS A 74 -3.77 -0.84 -0.13
N ALA A 75 -4.43 -0.75 -1.29
CA ALA A 75 -4.50 0.48 -2.04
C ALA A 75 -5.12 1.62 -1.22
N ARG A 76 -6.19 1.36 -0.46
CA ARG A 76 -6.80 2.38 0.42
C ARG A 76 -5.94 2.75 1.60
N ILE A 77 -5.29 1.78 2.25
CA ILE A 77 -4.33 2.07 3.33
C ILE A 77 -3.22 2.97 2.80
N LEU A 78 -2.68 2.66 1.62
CA LEU A 78 -1.63 3.47 1.00
C LEU A 78 -2.13 4.86 0.58
N GLN A 79 -3.34 4.94 0.03
CA GLN A 79 -3.99 6.20 -0.34
C GLN A 79 -4.18 7.08 0.90
N ALA A 80 -4.74 6.54 1.98
CA ALA A 80 -4.92 7.22 3.26
C ALA A 80 -3.58 7.71 3.82
N ALA A 81 -2.55 6.85 3.81
CA ALA A 81 -1.23 7.20 4.32
C ALA A 81 -0.57 8.35 3.53
N LEU A 82 -0.85 8.46 2.22
CA LEU A 82 -0.38 9.57 1.39
C LEU A 82 -1.22 10.84 1.58
N GLN A 83 -2.55 10.71 1.61
CA GLN A 83 -3.47 11.85 1.76
C GLN A 83 -3.35 12.52 3.12
N ARG A 84 -3.08 11.72 4.15
CA ARG A 84 -2.97 12.16 5.55
C ARG A 84 -1.50 12.41 5.94
N GLU A 85 -0.63 12.51 4.94
CA GLU A 85 0.80 12.85 5.05
C GLU A 85 1.63 11.97 6.02
N ILE A 86 1.13 10.78 6.37
CA ILE A 86 1.83 9.78 7.19
C ILE A 86 3.11 9.31 6.47
N ILE A 87 3.06 9.22 5.15
CA ILE A 87 4.23 9.04 4.28
C ILE A 87 4.18 10.03 3.12
N SER A 88 5.36 10.36 2.58
CA SER A 88 5.47 11.22 1.39
C SER A 88 5.74 10.40 0.13
N THR A 89 5.57 11.03 -1.04
CA THR A 89 6.05 10.44 -2.30
C THR A 89 7.57 10.22 -2.29
N GLN A 90 8.32 11.04 -1.55
CA GLN A 90 9.77 10.87 -1.42
C GLN A 90 10.10 9.59 -0.64
N TRP A 91 9.36 9.27 0.42
CA TRP A 91 9.50 8.00 1.14
C TRP A 91 9.32 6.78 0.21
N LEU A 92 8.41 6.85 -0.77
CA LEU A 92 8.24 5.78 -1.76
C LEU A 92 9.45 5.65 -2.70
N LYS A 93 10.12 6.76 -3.04
CA LYS A 93 11.34 6.74 -3.85
C LYS A 93 12.50 6.16 -3.04
N ASP A 94 12.71 6.65 -1.83
CA ASP A 94 13.83 6.26 -0.97
C ASP A 94 13.75 4.78 -0.56
N THR A 95 12.54 4.26 -0.40
CA THR A 95 12.32 2.83 -0.08
C THR A 95 12.26 1.93 -1.33
N GLY A 96 12.40 2.49 -2.53
CA GLY A 96 12.34 1.75 -3.79
C GLY A 96 10.94 1.22 -4.15
N ASN A 97 9.88 1.78 -3.56
CA ASN A 97 8.51 1.32 -3.71
C ASN A 97 7.63 2.16 -4.64
N LEU A 98 8.15 3.21 -5.27
CA LEU A 98 7.36 4.05 -6.20
C LEU A 98 6.69 3.23 -7.32
N ARG A 99 7.41 2.27 -7.92
CA ARG A 99 6.80 1.41 -8.95
C ARG A 99 5.82 0.40 -8.35
N ASN A 100 6.07 -0.05 -7.13
CA ASN A 100 5.19 -0.98 -6.43
C ASN A 100 3.88 -0.28 -6.03
N SER A 101 3.89 1.00 -5.67
CA SER A 101 2.67 1.77 -5.38
C SER A 101 1.84 1.99 -6.63
N GLN A 102 2.46 2.41 -7.74
CA GLN A 102 1.77 2.55 -9.03
C GLN A 102 1.13 1.23 -9.47
N HIS A 103 1.88 0.13 -9.37
CA HIS A 103 1.37 -1.19 -9.66
C HIS A 103 0.20 -1.57 -8.74
N LEU A 104 0.33 -1.32 -7.43
CA LEU A 104 -0.73 -1.59 -6.46
C LEU A 104 -2.02 -0.83 -6.81
N PHE A 105 -1.92 0.48 -7.04
CA PHE A 105 -3.08 1.30 -7.40
C PHE A 105 -3.73 0.85 -8.71
N HIS A 106 -2.95 0.35 -9.66
CA HIS A 106 -3.50 -0.21 -10.89
C HIS A 106 -4.25 -1.52 -10.66
N VAL A 107 -3.65 -2.48 -9.94
CA VAL A 107 -4.26 -3.81 -9.74
C VAL A 107 -5.43 -3.81 -8.76
N GLU A 108 -5.47 -2.85 -7.83
CA GLU A 108 -6.54 -2.68 -6.84
C GLU A 108 -7.41 -1.44 -7.16
N GLN A 109 -7.42 -0.97 -8.41
CA GLN A 109 -8.15 0.24 -8.82
C GLN A 109 -9.67 0.16 -8.55
N GLU A 110 -10.24 -1.04 -8.59
CA GLU A 110 -11.67 -1.28 -8.33
C GLU A 110 -12.08 -0.89 -6.90
N TYR A 111 -11.14 -0.86 -5.96
CA TYR A 111 -11.39 -0.48 -4.58
C TYR A 111 -11.21 1.01 -4.32
N LEU A 112 -10.75 1.80 -5.30
CA LEU A 112 -10.44 3.23 -5.12
C LEU A 112 -11.59 4.18 -5.50
N ASN A 113 -12.70 3.65 -6.02
CA ASN A 113 -13.88 4.41 -6.44
C ASN A 113 -15.05 4.25 -5.47
#